data_AF-A0A9D4PRF3-F1
#
_entry.id   AF-A0A9D4PRF3-F1
#
_cell.length_a   1.000
_cell.length_b   1.000
_cell.length_c   1.000
_cell.angle_alpha   90.00
_cell.angle_beta   90.00
_cell.angle_gamma   90.00
#
_symmetry.space_group_name_H-M   'P 1'
#
loop_
_entity.id
_entity.type
_entity.pdbx_description
1 polymer ?
#
loop_
_entity_poly.entity_id
_entity_poly.type
_entity_poly.pdbx_seq_one_letter_code
_entity_poly.pdbx_strand_id
1 'polypeptide(L)'
;MLCAPGCRSGYKETRKVSLFSLPLDKQQREKGKRAIPRQESGDFNFESNYTRVCANHFDASDIVTAYDFNINGDSVSLKRDKPTLKADAAPRIFEGLSSYLTKCKPRSRSSTIRPLCKRPRESSCEELRASPTPCLYRIVATRMGV
;
A
#
# COMPACT_ATOMS: atom_id res chain seq x y z
N MET A 1 11.24 -1.41 -20.34
CA MET A 1 11.62 -0.44 -19.29
C MET A 1 10.79 -0.67 -18.03
N LEU A 2 11.36 -0.49 -16.84
CA LEU A 2 10.61 -0.52 -15.57
C LEU A 2 9.98 0.85 -15.28
N CYS A 3 8.71 0.85 -14.85
CA CYS A 3 7.98 2.07 -14.55
C CYS A 3 8.27 2.64 -13.15
N ALA A 4 8.62 1.79 -12.19
CA ALA A 4 8.82 2.20 -10.81
C ALA A 4 10.21 2.83 -10.64
N PRO A 5 10.30 4.08 -10.14
CA PRO A 5 11.58 4.75 -9.97
C PRO A 5 12.41 4.05 -8.88
N GLY A 6 13.74 4.02 -9.08
CA GLY A 6 14.67 3.37 -8.15
C GLY A 6 14.67 1.84 -8.19
N CYS A 7 13.75 1.21 -8.93
CA CYS A 7 13.65 -0.24 -8.97
C CYS A 7 14.75 -0.88 -9.83
N ARG A 8 15.47 -1.85 -9.23
CA ARG A 8 16.59 -2.55 -9.86
C ARG A 8 16.30 -4.01 -10.24
N SER A 9 15.10 -4.53 -9.97
CA SER A 9 14.80 -5.98 -10.11
C SER A 9 14.69 -6.50 -11.57
N GLY A 10 14.92 -5.63 -12.56
CA GLY A 10 15.05 -6.00 -13.98
C GLY A 10 16.49 -6.00 -14.52
N TYR A 11 17.49 -5.68 -13.70
CA TYR A 11 18.89 -5.67 -14.12
C TYR A 11 19.52 -7.06 -13.97
N LYS A 12 20.53 -7.36 -14.79
CA LYS A 12 21.14 -8.71 -14.94
C LYS A 12 21.65 -9.31 -13.62
N GLU A 13 22.04 -8.47 -12.66
CA GLU A 13 22.63 -8.85 -11.38
C GLU A 13 21.57 -9.15 -10.29
N THR A 14 20.30 -8.89 -10.57
CA THR A 14 19.22 -9.04 -9.58
C THR A 14 18.43 -10.33 -9.77
N ARG A 15 17.79 -10.78 -8.68
CA ARG A 15 16.90 -11.95 -8.74
C ARG A 15 15.82 -11.72 -9.79
N LYS A 16 15.55 -12.74 -10.62
CA LYS A 16 14.48 -12.70 -11.62
C LYS A 16 13.14 -12.53 -10.92
N VAL A 17 12.52 -11.37 -11.09
CA VAL A 17 11.14 -11.12 -10.64
C VAL A 17 10.18 -11.14 -11.82
N SER A 18 8.92 -11.48 -11.55
CA SER A 18 7.88 -11.39 -12.58
C SER A 18 7.61 -9.92 -12.91
N LEU A 19 7.48 -9.64 -14.21
CA LEU A 19 7.18 -8.33 -14.75
C LEU A 19 5.77 -8.33 -15.34
N PHE A 20 4.97 -7.35 -14.94
CA PHE A 20 3.59 -7.20 -15.38
C PHE A 20 3.48 -6.00 -16.33
N SER A 21 2.74 -6.17 -17.42
CA SER A 21 2.35 -5.07 -18.30
C SER A 21 1.31 -4.18 -17.63
N LEU A 22 1.30 -2.90 -18.00
CA LEU A 22 0.18 -2.04 -17.66
C LEU A 22 -1.10 -2.55 -18.33
N PRO A 23 -2.27 -2.40 -17.68
CA PRO A 23 -3.56 -2.79 -18.26
C PRO A 23 -3.79 -2.13 -19.63
N LEU A 24 -4.50 -2.82 -20.53
CA LEU A 24 -4.94 -2.25 -21.80
C LEU A 24 -6.12 -1.29 -21.59
N ASP A 25 -6.97 -1.57 -20.60
CA ASP A 25 -8.08 -0.69 -20.25
C ASP A 25 -7.57 0.68 -19.77
N LYS A 26 -8.13 1.75 -20.34
CA LYS A 26 -7.72 3.13 -20.06
C LYS A 26 -7.95 3.48 -18.59
N GLN A 27 -9.06 3.06 -17.98
CA GLN A 27 -9.36 3.42 -16.60
C GLN A 27 -8.39 2.74 -15.62
N GLN A 28 -8.13 1.45 -15.79
CA GLN A 28 -7.16 0.73 -14.98
C GLN A 28 -5.73 1.23 -15.20
N ARG A 29 -5.38 1.61 -16.44
CA ARG A 29 -4.09 2.21 -16.75
C ARG A 29 -3.91 3.55 -16.04
N GLU A 30 -4.92 4.42 -16.05
CA GLU A 30 -4.90 5.70 -15.32
C GLU A 30 -4.78 5.50 -13.80
N LYS A 31 -5.45 4.49 -13.23
CA LYS A 31 -5.26 4.10 -11.82
C LYS A 31 -3.80 3.73 -11.55
N GLY A 32 -3.19 2.95 -12.43
CA GLY A 32 -1.77 2.58 -12.35
C GLY A 32 -0.84 3.80 -12.45
N LYS A 33 -1.08 4.68 -13.43
CA LYS A 33 -0.34 5.93 -13.64
C LYS A 33 -0.34 6.80 -12.39
N ARG A 34 -1.50 6.98 -11.75
CA ARG A 34 -1.64 7.74 -10.51
C ARG A 34 -0.98 7.09 -9.30
N ALA A 35 -0.87 5.76 -9.29
CA ALA A 35 -0.26 5.01 -8.20
C ALA A 35 1.27 5.03 -8.25
N ILE A 36 1.85 5.10 -9.45
CA ILE A 36 3.30 5.11 -9.65
C ILE A 36 3.82 6.54 -9.49
N PRO A 37 4.77 6.79 -8.57
CA PRO A 37 5.32 8.13 -8.32
C PRO A 37 6.36 8.51 -9.39
N ARG A 38 5.97 8.45 -10.66
CA ARG A 38 6.82 8.81 -11.81
C ARG A 38 6.02 9.64 -12.81
N GLN A 39 6.60 10.74 -13.25
CA GLN A 39 6.03 11.58 -14.29
C GLN A 39 6.44 11.06 -15.68
N GLU A 40 5.61 11.32 -16.68
CA GLU A 40 5.98 11.12 -18.08
C GLU A 40 7.06 12.12 -18.47
N SER A 41 8.06 11.64 -19.19
CA SER A 41 9.17 12.43 -19.72
C SER A 41 9.43 12.00 -21.16
N GLY A 42 10.27 12.71 -21.90
CA GLY A 42 10.58 12.35 -23.30
C GLY A 42 10.98 10.88 -23.48
N ASP A 43 11.69 10.32 -22.50
CA ASP A 43 12.17 8.94 -22.51
C ASP A 43 11.19 7.91 -21.89
N PHE A 44 10.10 8.36 -21.26
CA PHE A 44 9.19 7.48 -20.52
C PHE A 44 7.71 7.83 -20.72
N ASN A 45 6.97 6.83 -21.22
CA ASN A 45 5.55 6.95 -21.52
C ASN A 45 4.76 5.76 -20.93
N PHE A 46 3.67 6.03 -20.20
CA PHE A 46 2.81 4.98 -19.62
C PHE A 46 1.93 4.26 -20.67
N GLU A 47 1.75 4.84 -21.85
CA GLU A 47 1.04 4.23 -22.98
C GLU A 47 1.92 3.24 -23.76
N SER A 48 3.24 3.24 -23.52
CA SER A 48 4.16 2.32 -24.18
C SER A 48 3.90 0.87 -23.80
N ASN A 49 3.81 0.00 -24.80
CA ASN A 49 3.68 -1.45 -24.63
C ASN A 49 4.88 -2.11 -23.96
N TYR A 50 6.02 -1.41 -23.86
CA TYR A 50 7.26 -1.89 -23.24
C TYR A 50 7.40 -1.50 -21.76
N THR A 51 6.44 -0.73 -21.25
CA THR A 51 6.41 -0.33 -19.84
C THR A 51 5.92 -1.51 -18.99
N ARG A 52 6.71 -1.83 -17.96
CA ARG A 52 6.48 -2.98 -17.07
C ARG A 52 6.64 -2.58 -15.61
N VAL A 53 5.89 -3.23 -14.74
CA VAL A 53 5.94 -3.08 -13.28
C VAL A 53 6.40 -4.41 -12.68
N CYS A 54 7.33 -4.37 -11.73
CA CYS A 54 7.81 -5.59 -11.06
C CYS A 54 6.82 -6.09 -10.00
N ALA A 55 6.81 -7.39 -9.78
CA ALA A 55 6.01 -8.05 -8.73
C ALA A 55 6.22 -7.45 -7.34
N ASN A 56 7.44 -7.02 -7.00
CA ASN A 56 7.77 -6.43 -5.70
C ASN A 56 6.98 -5.14 -5.38
N HIS A 57 6.40 -4.48 -6.38
CA HIS A 57 5.59 -3.28 -6.16
C HIS A 57 4.13 -3.58 -5.82
N PHE A 58 3.72 -4.85 -5.92
CA PHE A 58 2.38 -5.32 -5.60
C PHE A 58 2.39 -6.08 -4.28
N ASP A 59 1.24 -6.10 -3.62
CA ASP A 59 1.02 -7.01 -2.50
C ASP A 59 0.95 -8.45 -3.03
N ALA A 60 1.52 -9.40 -2.28
CA ALA A 60 1.48 -10.82 -2.67
C ALA A 60 0.04 -11.33 -2.84
N SER A 61 -0.93 -10.76 -2.12
CA SER A 61 -2.36 -11.10 -2.23
C SER A 61 -2.99 -10.66 -3.55
N ASP A 62 -2.37 -9.73 -4.27
CA ASP A 62 -2.83 -9.21 -5.56
C ASP A 62 -2.24 -9.99 -6.74
N ILE A 63 -1.23 -10.82 -6.47
CA ILE A 63 -0.58 -11.70 -7.44
C ILE A 63 -1.23 -13.08 -7.38
N VAL A 64 -1.85 -13.47 -8.48
CA VAL A 64 -2.45 -14.80 -8.65
C VAL A 64 -1.39 -15.75 -9.18
N THR A 65 -0.94 -16.68 -8.34
CA THR A 65 0.08 -17.69 -8.67
C THR A 65 -0.49 -19.07 -8.90
N ALA A 66 -1.75 -19.32 -8.54
CA ALA A 66 -2.43 -20.59 -8.74
C ALA A 66 -3.84 -20.35 -9.31
N TYR A 67 -4.39 -21.36 -9.98
CA TYR A 67 -5.80 -21.45 -10.29
C TYR A 67 -6.46 -22.35 -9.27
N ASP A 68 -7.46 -21.83 -8.57
CA ASP A 68 -8.27 -22.61 -7.65
C ASP A 68 -9.58 -22.97 -8.35
N PHE A 69 -9.85 -24.26 -8.47
CA PHE A 69 -11.08 -24.79 -9.06
C PHE A 69 -11.78 -25.69 -8.04
N ASN A 70 -13.12 -25.65 -8.02
CA ASN A 70 -13.91 -26.62 -7.28
C ASN A 70 -14.46 -27.64 -8.29
N ILE A 71 -14.07 -28.90 -8.13
CA ILE A 71 -14.55 -30.01 -8.96
C ILE A 71 -15.26 -30.98 -8.01
N ASN A 72 -16.58 -31.13 -8.17
CA ASN A 72 -17.41 -32.04 -7.37
C ASN A 72 -17.32 -31.86 -5.84
N GLY A 73 -17.04 -30.65 -5.36
CA GLY A 73 -16.86 -30.35 -3.94
C GLY A 73 -15.39 -30.32 -3.50
N ASP A 74 -14.48 -30.88 -4.29
CA ASP A 74 -13.05 -30.88 -3.99
C ASP A 74 -12.38 -29.62 -4.55
N SER A 75 -11.68 -28.90 -3.66
CA SER A 75 -10.90 -27.71 -4.03
C SER A 75 -9.52 -28.12 -4.52
N VAL A 76 -9.29 -28.02 -5.83
CA VAL A 76 -8.02 -28.33 -6.47
C VAL A 76 -7.31 -27.03 -6.84
N SER A 77 -6.04 -26.91 -6.42
CA SER A 77 -5.20 -25.75 -6.72
C SER A 77 -4.08 -26.12 -7.68
N LEU A 78 -4.04 -25.49 -8.86
CA LEU A 78 -3.04 -25.71 -9.90
C LEU A 78 -2.12 -24.50 -10.01
N LYS A 79 -0.82 -24.69 -9.78
CA LYS A 79 0.17 -23.61 -9.91
C LYS A 79 0.23 -23.11 -11.36
N ARG A 80 0.27 -21.79 -11.53
CA ARG A 80 0.46 -21.13 -12.82
C ARG A 80 1.93 -21.13 -13.18
N ASP A 81 2.24 -21.34 -14.45
CA ASP A 81 3.57 -21.09 -15.00
C ASP A 81 3.91 -19.59 -14.94
N LYS A 82 2.94 -18.74 -15.33
CA LYS A 82 3.07 -17.28 -15.29
C LYS A 82 2.08 -16.69 -14.29
N PRO A 83 2.56 -15.97 -13.27
CA PRO A 83 1.67 -15.26 -12.36
C PRO A 83 0.93 -14.16 -13.13
N THR A 84 -0.24 -13.80 -12.63
CA THR A 84 -1.08 -12.74 -13.18
C THR A 84 -1.57 -11.83 -12.08
N LEU A 85 -1.84 -10.55 -12.38
CA LEU A 85 -2.41 -9.64 -11.41
C LEU A 85 -3.93 -9.74 -11.37
N LYS A 86 -4.52 -9.50 -10.19
CA LYS A 86 -5.96 -9.25 -10.07
C LYS A 86 -6.33 -7.96 -10.84
N ALA A 87 -7.57 -7.89 -11.34
CA ALA A 87 -8.02 -6.78 -12.16
C ALA A 87 -7.86 -5.39 -11.49
N ASP A 88 -8.08 -5.31 -10.18
CA ASP A 88 -7.97 -4.07 -9.41
C ASP A 88 -6.62 -3.89 -8.70
N ALA A 89 -5.63 -4.71 -9.03
CA ALA A 89 -4.30 -4.59 -8.45
C ALA A 89 -3.61 -3.31 -8.93
N ALA A 90 -3.16 -2.50 -7.99
CA ALA A 90 -2.34 -1.32 -8.25
C ALA A 90 -1.04 -1.43 -7.46
N PRO A 91 0.09 -0.90 -7.99
CA PRO A 91 1.35 -0.89 -7.27
C PRO A 91 1.25 0.04 -6.06
N ARG A 92 1.80 -0.39 -4.93
CA ARG A 92 1.74 0.37 -3.66
C ARG A 92 3.06 0.38 -2.91
N ILE A 93 3.95 -0.55 -3.21
CA ILE A 93 5.22 -0.73 -2.51
C ILE A 93 6.31 -0.12 -3.37
N PHE A 94 7.07 0.84 -2.85
CA PHE A 94 8.18 1.48 -3.57
C PHE A 94 9.41 1.50 -2.66
N GLU A 95 10.14 0.38 -2.65
CA GLU A 95 11.39 0.24 -1.92
C GLU A 95 12.45 1.21 -2.44
N GLY A 96 13.23 1.81 -1.54
CA GLY A 96 14.26 2.79 -1.89
C GLY A 96 13.74 4.22 -2.12
N LEU A 97 12.43 4.45 -1.97
CA LEU A 97 11.84 5.78 -1.87
C LEU A 97 11.38 6.07 -0.45
N SER A 98 11.01 7.32 -0.19
CA SER A 98 10.44 7.77 1.08
C SER A 98 9.20 6.95 1.47
N SER A 99 9.12 6.54 2.74
CA SER A 99 8.06 5.68 3.27
C SER A 99 6.65 6.18 3.01
N TYR A 100 6.44 7.50 2.92
CA TYR A 100 5.12 8.10 2.64
C TYR A 100 4.54 7.77 1.24
N LEU A 101 5.38 7.37 0.29
CA LEU A 101 4.95 6.94 -1.05
C LEU A 101 4.48 5.48 -1.05
N THR A 102 4.98 4.68 -0.11
CA THR A 102 4.55 3.30 0.06
C THR A 102 3.27 3.25 0.88
N LYS A 103 2.24 2.56 0.38
CA LYS A 103 0.92 2.48 1.01
C LYS A 103 0.58 1.04 1.35
N CYS A 104 0.27 0.75 2.61
CA CYS A 104 -0.28 -0.55 2.98
C CYS A 104 -1.67 -0.74 2.35
N LYS A 105 -2.01 -1.98 2.01
CA LYS A 105 -3.36 -2.30 1.56
C LYS A 105 -4.35 -2.05 2.71
N PRO A 106 -5.44 -1.28 2.52
CA PRO A 106 -6.45 -1.15 3.55
C PRO A 106 -7.06 -2.54 3.78
N ARG A 107 -7.11 -2.96 5.04
CA ARG A 107 -7.79 -4.20 5.41
C ARG A 107 -9.23 -4.10 4.91
N SER A 108 -9.72 -5.14 4.22
CA SER A 108 -11.12 -5.19 3.86
C SER A 108 -11.94 -5.06 5.15
N ARG A 109 -12.83 -4.07 5.20
CA ARG A 109 -13.79 -3.99 6.29
C ARG A 109 -14.71 -5.19 6.08
N SER A 110 -14.59 -6.22 6.92
CA SER A 110 -15.67 -7.19 7.02
C SER A 110 -16.90 -6.39 7.39
N SER A 111 -17.95 -6.47 6.59
CA SER A 111 -19.26 -6.00 7.00
C SER A 111 -19.77 -6.93 8.10
N THR A 112 -19.18 -6.83 9.29
CA THR A 112 -19.86 -7.28 10.49
C THR A 112 -21.02 -6.32 10.63
N ILE A 113 -22.22 -6.77 10.25
CA ILE A 113 -23.47 -6.10 10.63
C ILE A 113 -23.39 -5.99 12.16
N ARG A 114 -23.15 -4.77 12.65
CA ARG A 114 -23.24 -4.51 14.09
C ARG A 114 -24.73 -4.55 14.41
N PRO A 115 -25.22 -5.35 15.37
CA PRO A 115 -26.59 -5.21 15.82
C PRO A 115 -26.77 -3.76 16.30
N LEU A 116 -27.84 -3.11 15.83
CA LEU A 116 -28.19 -1.74 16.15
C LEU A 116 -28.62 -1.66 17.63
N CYS A 117 -27.67 -1.58 18.56
CA CYS A 117 -27.99 -1.07 19.89
C CYS A 117 -28.14 0.45 19.80
N LYS A 118 -29.40 0.90 19.65
CA LYS A 118 -29.80 2.29 19.85
C LYS A 118 -29.36 2.71 21.25
N ARG A 119 -28.46 3.68 21.37
CA ARG A 119 -28.26 4.37 22.66
C ARG A 119 -29.30 5.48 22.76
N PRO A 120 -30.03 5.60 23.89
CA PRO A 120 -30.87 6.74 24.16
C PRO A 120 -30.05 8.04 24.14
N ARG A 121 -30.69 9.08 23.63
CA ARG A 121 -30.17 10.44 23.47
C ARG A 121 -30.62 11.26 24.67
N GLU A 122 -29.68 11.87 25.39
CA GLU A 122 -29.85 13.10 26.18
C GLU A 122 -28.43 13.70 26.36
N SER A 123 -28.11 14.89 25.83
CA SER A 123 -28.40 16.25 26.34
C SER A 123 -27.75 16.48 27.73
N SER A 124 -27.00 17.52 28.09
CA SER A 124 -26.50 18.79 27.53
C SER A 124 -25.54 19.38 28.60
N CYS A 125 -24.78 20.43 28.25
CA CYS A 125 -24.33 21.58 29.08
C CYS A 125 -22.81 21.79 29.22
N GLU A 126 -22.30 22.69 28.37
CA GLU A 126 -21.56 23.94 28.67
C GLU A 126 -20.68 24.01 29.95
N GLU A 127 -19.38 24.23 29.69
CA GLU A 127 -18.53 25.29 30.26
C GLU A 127 -18.23 25.33 31.77
N LEU A 128 -17.00 24.96 32.13
CA LEU A 128 -16.20 25.72 33.08
C LEU A 128 -14.72 25.74 32.66
N ARG A 129 -14.28 26.88 32.14
CA ARG A 129 -12.87 27.28 32.07
C ARG A 129 -12.34 27.44 33.50
N ALA A 130 -11.22 26.78 33.81
CA ALA A 130 -10.21 27.31 34.73
C ALA A 130 -8.93 26.45 34.67
N SER A 131 -7.93 26.89 33.92
CA SER A 131 -6.52 26.62 34.25
C SER A 131 -6.14 27.50 35.45
N PRO A 132 -5.28 27.06 36.38
CA PRO A 132 -3.84 27.17 36.13
C PRO A 132 -2.96 26.06 36.74
N THR A 133 -1.89 25.71 36.02
CA THR A 133 -0.69 25.02 36.54
C THR A 133 0.04 25.90 37.56
N PRO A 134 0.76 25.37 38.57
CA PRO A 134 2.16 24.93 38.33
C PRO A 134 2.66 23.78 39.25
N CYS A 135 3.46 22.86 38.71
CA CYS A 135 4.32 22.01 39.54
C CYS A 135 5.78 22.24 39.13
N LEU A 136 6.47 23.03 39.95
CA LEU A 136 7.89 23.31 39.86
C LEU A 136 8.71 22.30 40.67
N TYR A 137 9.97 22.19 40.23
CA TYR A 137 11.20 21.85 40.94
C TYR A 137 11.50 20.38 41.29
N ARG A 138 12.65 19.90 40.77
CA ARG A 138 13.83 19.59 41.59
C ARG A 138 15.11 19.66 40.75
N ILE A 139 15.89 20.71 41.01
CA ILE A 139 17.28 20.90 40.60
C ILE A 139 18.15 20.24 41.67
N VAL A 140 19.16 19.46 41.28
CA VAL A 140 20.18 18.90 42.19
C VAL A 140 21.43 19.77 42.08
N ALA A 141 21.95 20.22 43.22
CA ALA A 141 23.15 21.05 43.35
C ALA A 141 24.28 20.28 44.05
N THR A 142 25.54 20.55 43.66
CA THR A 142 26.77 20.31 44.44
C THR A 142 27.88 21.21 43.83
N ARG A 143 28.14 22.40 44.40
CA ARG A 143 29.29 22.87 45.24
C ARG A 143 30.70 22.62 44.64
N MET A 144 31.41 23.69 44.19
CA MET A 144 32.51 24.47 44.87
C MET A 144 33.78 23.62 45.08
N GLY A 145 35.03 23.96 44.71
CA GLY A 145 35.71 25.17 44.24
C GLY A 145 37.15 25.16 44.82
N VAL A 146 38.16 25.60 44.06
CA VAL A 146 39.36 26.38 44.47
C VAL A 146 39.87 27.08 43.22
#